data_AF-A0A2D2B3I6-F1
#
_entry.id   AF-A0A2D2B3I6-F1
#
_cell.length_a   1.000
_cell.length_b   1.000
_cell.length_c   1.000
_cell.angle_alpha   90.00
_cell.angle_beta   90.00
_cell.angle_gamma   90.00
#
_symmetry.space_group_name_H-M   'P 1'
#
loop_
_entity.id
_entity.type
_entity.pdbx_description
1 polymer ?
#
loop_
_entity_poly.entity_id
_entity_poly.type
_entity_poly.pdbx_seq_one_letter_code
_entity_poly.pdbx_strand_id
1 'polypeptide(L)'
;MAALIQFVFWLLDAVLGLLVLALIVNAILSWLVAFDVINLRNRFVYSVAHFLDAITRPVLRPIQRILPNLGGVDISPIIVILLIEGVRRFLLPAAGNTLLNIVS
;
A
#
# COMPACT_ATOMS: atom_id res chain seq x y z
N MET A 1 -21.51 0.66 -22.00
CA MET A 1 -21.51 0.67 -20.52
C MET A 1 -20.40 -0.21 -19.95
N ALA A 2 -20.26 -1.46 -20.39
CA ALA A 2 -19.23 -2.40 -19.91
C ALA A 2 -17.78 -1.87 -19.93
N ALA A 3 -17.34 -1.24 -21.03
CA ALA A 3 -15.98 -0.69 -21.14
C ALA A 3 -15.67 0.40 -20.10
N LEU A 4 -16.65 1.23 -19.75
CA LEU A 4 -16.49 2.26 -18.71
C LEU A 4 -16.32 1.62 -17.33
N ILE A 5 -17.11 0.57 -17.04
CA ILE A 5 -16.99 -0.19 -15.79
C ILE A 5 -15.59 -0.82 -15.71
N GLN A 6 -15.15 -1.52 -16.76
CA GLN A 6 -13.82 -2.12 -16.81
C GLN A 6 -12.70 -1.09 -16.62
N PHE A 7 -12.81 0.08 -17.25
CA PHE A 7 -11.84 1.16 -17.07
C PHE A 7 -11.77 1.65 -15.62
N VAL A 8 -12.91 1.81 -14.94
CA VAL A 8 -12.94 2.20 -13.51
C VAL A 8 -12.28 1.14 -12.64
N PHE A 9 -12.60 -0.14 -12.84
CA PHE A 9 -11.98 -1.23 -12.07
C PHE A 9 -10.47 -1.34 -12.32
N TRP A 10 -10.04 -1.14 -13.57
CA TRP A 10 -8.62 -1.07 -13.93
C TRP A 10 -7.91 0.11 -13.22
N LEU A 11 -8.54 1.29 -13.21
CA LEU A 11 -7.98 2.46 -12.53
C LEU A 11 -7.87 2.23 -11.01
N LEU A 12 -8.87 1.59 -10.39
CA LEU A 12 -8.84 1.21 -8.99
C LEU A 12 -7.69 0.23 -8.70
N ASP A 13 -7.51 -0.80 -9.53
CA ASP A 13 -6.39 -1.74 -9.38
C ASP A 13 -5.03 -1.04 -9.51
N ALA A 14 -4.90 -0.13 -10.48
CA ALA A 14 -3.67 0.64 -10.69
C ALA A 14 -3.33 1.52 -9.47
N VAL A 15 -4.31 2.21 -8.88
CA VAL A 15 -4.12 3.02 -7.67
C VAL A 15 -3.71 2.15 -6.48
N LEU A 16 -4.35 1.00 -6.28
CA LEU A 16 -3.95 0.06 -5.23
C LEU A 16 -2.54 -0.50 -5.47
N GLY A 17 -2.16 -0.77 -6.72
CA GLY A 17 -0.81 -1.19 -7.08
C GLY A 17 0.25 -0.13 -6.77
N LEU A 18 -0.04 1.15 -7.04
CA LEU A 18 0.83 2.26 -6.65
C LEU A 18 0.94 2.40 -5.13
N LEU A 19 -0.14 2.14 -4.38
CA LEU A 19 -0.10 2.13 -2.92
C LEU A 19 0.76 0.99 -2.39
N VAL A 20 0.67 -0.21 -2.97
CA VAL A 20 1.54 -1.35 -2.64
C VAL A 20 3.01 -1.00 -2.90
N LEU A 21 3.31 -0.38 -4.05
CA LEU A 21 4.68 0.08 -4.34
C LEU A 21 5.16 1.09 -3.30
N ALA A 22 4.34 2.07 -2.94
CA ALA A 22 4.67 3.06 -1.92
C ALA A 22 4.93 2.40 -0.54
N LEU A 23 4.12 1.40 -0.16
CA LEU A 23 4.31 0.62 1.06
C LEU A 23 5.63 -0.14 1.06
N ILE A 24 5.99 -0.78 -0.05
CA ILE A 24 7.26 -1.49 -0.21
C ILE A 24 8.44 -0.52 -0.08
N VAL A 25 8.41 0.60 -0.80
CA VAL A 25 9.49 1.59 -0.75
C VAL A 25 9.59 2.19 0.66
N ASN A 26 8.47 2.49 1.31
CA ASN A 26 8.47 2.99 2.69
C ASN A 26 9.05 1.97 3.66
N ALA A 27 8.68 0.69 3.54
CA ALA A 27 9.20 -0.38 4.39
C ALA A 27 10.72 -0.52 4.25
N ILE A 28 11.22 -0.59 3.01
CA ILE A 28 12.66 -0.66 2.72
C ILE A 28 13.36 0.57 3.30
N LEU A 29 12.85 1.77 3.05
CA LEU A 29 13.44 3.01 3.56
C LEU A 29 13.48 3.02 5.09
N SER A 30 12.42 2.56 5.75
CA SER A 30 12.35 2.46 7.21
C SER A 30 13.42 1.52 7.76
N TRP A 31 13.68 0.38 7.11
CA TRP A 31 14.72 -0.56 7.52
C TRP A 31 16.11 0.00 7.26
N LEU A 32 16.33 0.65 6.11
CA LEU A 32 17.61 1.29 5.82
C LEU A 32 17.96 2.37 6.86
N VAL A 33 16.97 3.13 7.35
CA VAL A 33 17.17 4.09 8.45
C VAL A 33 17.38 3.37 9.78
N ALA A 34 16.57 2.35 10.10
CA ALA A 34 16.64 1.62 11.37
C ALA A 34 17.97 0.87 11.56
N PHE A 35 18.60 0.40 10.48
CA PHE A 35 19.89 -0.26 10.49
C PHE A 35 21.07 0.69 10.18
N ASP A 36 20.88 2.01 10.31
CA ASP A 36 21.90 3.05 10.08
C ASP A 36 22.59 2.98 8.69
N VAL A 37 21.92 2.40 7.68
CA VAL A 37 22.44 2.31 6.30
C VAL A 37 22.33 3.67 5.59
N ILE A 38 21.26 4.43 5.87
CA ILE A 38 21.04 5.77 5.33
C ILE A 38 20.65 6.75 6.43
N ASN A 39 21.05 8.02 6.26
CA ASN A 39 20.81 9.06 7.26
C ASN A 39 19.79 10.11 6.76
N LEU A 40 18.80 10.42 7.61
CA LEU A 40 17.76 11.42 7.36
C LEU A 40 18.27 12.87 7.41
N ARG A 41 19.55 13.12 7.71
CA ARG A 41 20.18 14.45 7.62
C ARG A 41 20.17 15.02 6.20
N ASN A 42 20.15 14.17 5.18
CA ASN A 42 20.02 14.62 3.81
C ASN A 42 18.57 15.05 3.54
N ARG A 43 18.37 16.34 3.21
CA ARG A 43 17.05 16.92 2.91
C ARG A 43 16.26 16.15 1.85
N PHE A 44 16.94 15.59 0.85
CA PHE A 44 16.28 14.78 -0.17
C PHE A 44 15.70 13.49 0.42
N VAL A 45 16.50 12.74 1.17
CA VAL A 45 16.07 11.48 1.81
C VAL A 45 14.95 11.73 2.81
N TYR A 46 15.06 12.80 3.62
CA TYR A 46 14.00 13.21 4.54
C TYR A 46 12.70 13.51 3.82
N SER A 47 12.74 14.27 2.72
CA SER A 47 11.54 14.65 1.97
C SER A 47 10.84 13.42 1.36
N VAL A 48 11.61 12.49 0.79
CA VAL A 48 11.09 11.23 0.26
C VAL A 48 10.48 10.37 1.37
N ALA A 49 11.17 10.22 2.51
CA ALA A 49 10.67 9.47 3.66
C ALA A 49 9.35 10.06 4.18
N HIS A 50 9.31 11.39 4.34
CA HIS A 50 8.13 12.08 4.84
C HIS A 50 6.93 11.95 3.89
N PHE A 51 7.16 12.05 2.58
CA PHE A 51 6.13 11.86 1.57
C PHE A 51 5.57 10.43 1.59
N LEU A 52 6.44 9.42 1.64
CA LEU A 52 6.03 8.02 1.70
C LEU A 52 5.28 7.70 2.99
N ASP A 53 5.73 8.21 4.13
CA ASP A 53 5.01 8.07 5.40
C ASP A 53 3.64 8.73 5.30
N ALA A 54 3.53 9.96 4.78
CA ALA A 54 2.25 10.65 4.65
C ALA A 54 1.20 9.86 3.83
N ILE A 55 1.62 9.22 2.74
CA ILE A 55 0.73 8.42 1.88
C ILE A 55 0.39 7.07 2.51
N THR A 56 1.36 6.42 3.15
CA THR A 56 1.18 5.04 3.64
C THR A 56 0.62 4.96 5.06
N ARG A 57 0.78 6.01 5.87
CA ARG A 57 0.34 6.07 7.26
C ARG A 57 -1.15 5.83 7.48
N PRO A 58 -2.10 6.32 6.65
CA PRO A 58 -3.52 6.05 6.83
C PRO A 58 -3.87 4.56 6.82
N VAL A 59 -3.15 3.75 6.02
CA VAL A 59 -3.35 2.30 5.93
C VAL A 59 -2.46 1.51 6.89
N LEU A 60 -1.25 2.00 7.20
CA LEU A 60 -0.34 1.36 8.15
C LEU A 60 -0.78 1.53 9.61
N ARG A 61 -1.18 2.74 10.01
CA ARG A 61 -1.45 3.10 11.42
C ARG A 61 -2.51 2.22 12.11
N PRO A 62 -3.61 1.82 11.46
CA PRO A 62 -4.58 0.91 12.06
C PRO A 62 -3.95 -0.45 12.41
N ILE A 63 -3.09 -1.00 11.53
CA ILE A 63 -2.44 -2.29 11.75
C ILE A 63 -1.34 -2.19 12.82
N GLN A 64 -0.55 -1.11 12.79
CA GLN A 64 0.48 -0.83 13.81
C GLN A 64 -0.08 -0.72 15.23
N ARG A 65 -1.36 -0.31 15.40
CA ARG A 65 -2.01 -0.25 16.70
C ARG A 65 -2.39 -1.62 17.27
N ILE A 66 -2.50 -2.63 16.40
CA ILE A 66 -2.92 -3.99 16.78
C ILE A 66 -1.69 -4.87 17.01
N LEU A 67 -0.63 -4.64 16.26
CA LEU A 67 0.58 -5.44 16.35
C LEU A 67 1.45 -5.07 17.56
N PRO A 68 2.03 -6.07 18.25
CA PRO A 68 3.06 -5.82 19.25
C PRO A 68 4.36 -5.32 18.60
N ASN A 69 5.16 -4.55 19.34
CA ASN A 69 6.47 -4.10 18.88
C ASN A 69 7.44 -5.29 18.74
N LEU A 70 7.76 -5.69 17.50
CA LEU A 70 8.62 -6.83 17.21
C LEU A 70 10.12 -6.47 17.15
N GLY A 71 10.66 -5.87 18.21
CA GLY A 71 12.11 -5.71 18.33
C GLY A 71 12.75 -4.74 17.31
N GLY A 72 12.08 -3.62 17.03
CA GLY A 72 12.64 -2.51 16.24
C GLY A 72 12.35 -2.55 14.73
N VAL A 73 11.78 -3.64 14.22
CA VAL A 73 11.39 -3.78 12.81
C VAL A 73 9.88 -3.77 12.68
N ASP A 74 9.34 -2.84 11.88
CA ASP A 74 7.91 -2.77 11.60
C ASP A 74 7.51 -3.82 10.53
N ILE A 75 6.69 -4.79 10.93
CA ILE A 75 6.12 -5.81 10.03
C ILE A 75 4.76 -5.40 9.45
N SER A 76 4.18 -4.30 9.91
CA SER A 76 2.87 -3.81 9.47
C SER A 76 2.75 -3.65 7.95
N PRO A 77 3.79 -3.19 7.22
CA PRO A 77 3.73 -3.10 5.76
C PRO A 77 3.43 -4.44 5.10
N ILE A 78 3.98 -5.54 5.60
CA ILE A 78 3.75 -6.88 5.04
C ILE A 78 2.27 -7.25 5.15
N ILE A 79 1.68 -7.05 6.33
CA ILE A 79 0.26 -7.35 6.57
C ILE A 79 -0.64 -6.49 5.68
N VAL A 80 -0.37 -5.18 5.62
CA VAL A 80 -1.16 -4.27 4.77
C VAL A 80 -1.06 -4.64 3.30
N ILE A 81 0.15 -4.97 2.80
CA ILE A 81 0.35 -5.41 1.42
C ILE A 81 -0.45 -6.68 1.14
N LEU A 82 -0.42 -7.68 2.03
CA LEU A 82 -1.19 -8.92 1.85
C LEU A 82 -2.69 -8.65 1.79
N LEU A 83 -3.21 -7.76 2.63
CA LEU A 83 -4.63 -7.37 2.60
C LEU A 83 -4.99 -6.66 1.30
N ILE A 84 -4.17 -5.71 0.84
CA ILE A 84 -4.41 -4.99 -0.42
C ILE A 84 -4.32 -5.96 -1.61
N GLU A 85 -3.34 -6.85 -1.66
CA GLU A 85 -3.23 -7.87 -2.71
C GLU A 85 -4.43 -8.83 -2.70
N GLY A 86 -4.96 -9.17 -1.53
CA GLY A 86 -6.21 -9.91 -1.40
C GLY A 86 -7.39 -9.17 -2.04
N VAL A 87 -7.52 -7.86 -1.77
CA VAL A 87 -8.54 -7.01 -2.40
C VAL A 87 -8.36 -6.98 -3.92
N ARG A 88 -7.14 -6.75 -4.40
CA ARG A 88 -6.81 -6.64 -5.84
C ARG A 88 -7.07 -7.93 -6.61
N ARG A 89 -6.69 -9.07 -6.05
CA ARG A 89 -6.73 -10.36 -6.76
C ARG A 89 -8.08 -11.06 -6.66
N PHE A 90 -8.81 -10.86 -5.57
CA PHE A 90 -10.06 -11.58 -5.32
C PHE A 90 -11.28 -10.67 -5.34
N LEU A 91 -11.27 -9.60 -4.54
CA LEU A 91 -12.49 -8.81 -4.32
C LEU A 91 -12.80 -7.85 -5.49
N LEU A 92 -11.79 -7.17 -6.03
CA LEU A 92 -11.98 -6.23 -7.14
C LEU A 92 -12.50 -6.94 -8.41
N PRO A 93 -11.91 -8.05 -8.88
CA PRO A 93 -12.42 -8.77 -10.05
C PRO A 93 -13.82 -9.34 -9.80
N ALA A 94 -14.09 -9.88 -8.59
CA ALA A 94 -15.41 -10.40 -8.25
C ALA A 94 -16.50 -9.32 -8.31
N ALA A 95 -16.23 -8.14 -7.76
CA ALA A 95 -17.15 -7.01 -7.81
C ALA A 95 -17.34 -6.49 -9.24
N GLY A 96 -16.27 -6.35 -10.01
CA GLY A 96 -16.32 -5.93 -11.41
C GLY A 96 -17.14 -6.88 -12.28
N ASN A 97 -16.90 -8.17 -12.17
CA ASN A 97 -17.64 -9.20 -12.92
C ASN A 97 -19.12 -9.22 -12.55
N THR A 98 -19.45 -9.09 -11.26
CA THR A 98 -20.84 -9.06 -10.79
C THR A 98 -21.59 -7.84 -11.35
N LEU A 99 -20.98 -6.65 -11.30
CA LEU A 99 -21.59 -5.44 -11.86
C LEU A 99 -21.77 -5.54 -13.38
N LEU A 100 -20.80 -6.12 -14.09
CA LEU A 100 -20.94 -6.36 -15.52
C LEU A 100 -22.13 -7.30 -15.80
N ASN A 101 -22.28 -8.39 -15.06
CA ASN A 101 -23.38 -9.34 -15.25
C ASN A 101 -24.78 -8.74 -15.01
N ILE A 102 -24.89 -7.71 -14.16
CA ILE A 102 -26.17 -7.03 -13.87
C ILE A 102 -26.53 -6.01 -14.95
N VAL A 103 -25.51 -5.39 -15.56
CA VAL A 103 -25.66 -4.24 -16.48
C VAL A 103 -25.59 -4.64 -17.95
N SER A 104 -25.15 -5.87 -18.24
CA SER A 104 -25.11 -6.48 -19.59
C SER A 104 -26.38 -7.28 -19.84
#